data_AF-A0AAE7MTC6-F1
#
_entry.id   AF-A0AAE7MTC6-F1
#
_cell.length_a   1.000
_cell.length_b   1.000
_cell.length_c   1.000
_cell.angle_alpha   90.00
_cell.angle_beta   90.00
_cell.angle_gamma   90.00
#
_symmetry.space_group_name_H-M   'P 1'
#
loop_
_entity.id
_entity.type
_entity.pdbx_description
1 polymer ?
#
loop_
_entity_poly.entity_id
_entity_poly.type
_entity_poly.pdbx_seq_one_letter_code
_entity_poly.pdbx_strand_id
1 'polypeptide(L)'
;MNKKEMLKAIRKSSYPFLSAPKNFWINSDDELVDMEEMDLNYLKSCQNYLKNHKTDIFRGSIGFHEKKNITDFDGIKDLLKELYATKLEELDLNIKNRA
;
A
#
# COMPACT_ATOMS: atom_id res chain seq x y z
N MET A 1 -4.39 11.37 15.60
CA MET A 1 -3.19 10.61 15.19
C MET A 1 -2.47 11.42 14.13
N ASN A 2 -1.18 11.66 14.26
CA ASN A 2 -0.42 12.38 13.22
C ASN A 2 -0.07 11.43 12.05
N LYS A 3 0.31 11.98 10.88
CA LYS A 3 0.62 11.17 9.67
C LYS A 3 1.69 10.09 9.95
N LYS A 4 2.68 10.38 10.80
CA LYS A 4 3.74 9.42 11.17
C LYS A 4 3.21 8.22 11.94
N GLU A 5 2.30 8.44 12.89
CA GLU A 5 1.63 7.37 13.63
C GLU A 5 0.72 6.54 12.73
N MET A 6 0.00 7.20 11.81
CA MET A 6 -0.85 6.51 10.83
C MET A 6 -0.02 5.61 9.91
N LEU A 7 1.11 6.11 9.38
CA LEU A 7 2.01 5.30 8.55
C LEU A 7 2.59 4.10 9.30
N LYS A 8 2.93 4.26 10.59
CA LYS A 8 3.35 3.14 11.44
C LYS A 8 2.26 2.09 11.63
N ALA A 9 1.01 2.51 11.75
CA ALA A 9 -0.13 1.58 11.84
C ALA A 9 -0.33 0.83 10.52
N ILE A 10 -0.27 1.54 9.39
CA ILE A 10 -0.38 0.94 8.04
C ILE A 10 0.74 -0.08 7.81
N ARG A 11 1.97 0.21 8.23
CA ARG A 11 3.09 -0.75 8.14
C ARG A 11 2.83 -2.08 8.86
N LYS A 12 2.00 -2.08 9.90
CA LYS A 12 1.63 -3.29 10.67
C LYS A 12 0.30 -3.91 10.22
N SER A 13 -0.29 -3.38 9.16
CA SER A 13 -1.58 -3.83 8.64
C SER A 13 -1.42 -4.84 7.50
N SER A 14 -2.54 -5.31 6.96
CA SER A 14 -2.61 -6.08 5.71
C SER A 14 -2.12 -5.32 4.46
N TYR A 15 -1.89 -4.00 4.54
CA TYR A 15 -1.43 -3.18 3.42
C TYR A 15 -0.13 -2.43 3.72
N PRO A 16 0.95 -3.13 4.12
CA PRO A 16 2.19 -2.48 4.53
C PRO A 16 2.81 -1.65 3.39
N PHE A 17 2.66 -2.11 2.14
CA PHE A 17 3.14 -1.43 0.93
C PHE A 17 2.60 0.01 0.75
N LEU A 18 1.45 0.36 1.34
CA LEU A 18 0.95 1.74 1.30
C LEU A 18 1.79 2.68 2.17
N SER A 19 2.51 2.16 3.16
CA SER A 19 3.43 2.94 3.99
C SER A 19 4.85 3.03 3.43
N ALA A 20 5.13 2.36 2.30
CA ALA A 20 6.44 2.36 1.68
C ALA A 20 6.81 3.77 1.17
N PRO A 21 8.10 4.15 1.22
CA PRO A 21 8.59 5.34 0.53
C PRO A 21 8.25 5.37 -0.97
N LYS A 22 8.41 6.54 -1.57
CA LYS A 22 8.19 6.75 -3.01
C LYS A 22 9.07 5.79 -3.83
N ASN A 23 8.49 5.14 -4.85
CA ASN A 23 9.14 4.15 -5.71
C ASN A 23 9.59 2.87 -5.01
N PHE A 24 9.17 2.64 -3.75
CA PHE A 24 9.42 1.36 -3.08
C PHE A 24 8.11 0.61 -2.84
N TRP A 25 8.23 -0.71 -2.79
CA TRP A 25 7.19 -1.66 -2.40
C TRP A 25 7.62 -2.40 -1.13
N ILE A 26 6.66 -2.75 -0.25
CA ILE A 26 6.92 -3.70 0.85
C ILE A 26 6.29 -5.03 0.46
N ASN A 27 7.12 -6.06 0.30
CA ASN A 27 6.68 -7.39 -0.15
C ASN A 27 6.07 -8.22 1.02
N SER A 28 5.73 -9.48 0.74
CA SER A 28 5.17 -10.41 1.73
C SER A 28 6.12 -10.77 2.87
N ASP A 29 7.42 -10.59 2.65
CA ASP A 29 8.49 -10.89 3.61
C ASP A 29 8.86 -9.65 4.46
N ASP A 30 8.05 -8.58 4.40
CA ASP A 30 8.29 -7.25 5.00
C ASP A 30 9.59 -6.58 4.50
N GLU A 31 10.08 -6.99 3.34
CA GLU A 31 11.26 -6.41 2.71
C GLU A 31 10.89 -5.20 1.85
N LEU A 32 11.76 -4.20 1.89
CA LEU A 32 11.64 -3.01 1.07
C LEU A 32 12.32 -3.26 -0.29
N VAL A 33 11.53 -3.27 -1.36
CA VAL A 33 11.98 -3.56 -2.72
C VAL A 33 11.87 -2.30 -3.57
N ASP A 34 12.93 -1.98 -4.31
CA ASP A 34 12.93 -0.85 -5.26
C ASP A 34 12.11 -1.23 -6.51
N MET A 35 11.08 -0.44 -6.82
CA MET A 35 10.27 -0.64 -8.02
C MET A 35 11.06 -0.49 -9.30
N GLU A 36 12.21 0.21 -9.29
CA GLU A 36 13.12 0.37 -10.44
C GLU A 36 13.87 -0.94 -10.75
N GLU A 37 14.05 -1.81 -9.75
CA GLU A 37 14.75 -3.09 -9.89
C GLU A 37 13.79 -4.28 -10.05
N MET A 38 12.51 -4.11 -9.70
CA MET A 38 11.47 -5.14 -9.88
C MET A 38 11.27 -5.50 -11.35
N ASP A 39 11.08 -6.79 -11.63
CA ASP A 39 10.73 -7.24 -12.97
C ASP A 39 9.29 -6.81 -13.35
N LEU A 40 9.03 -6.74 -14.65
CA LEU A 40 7.77 -6.25 -15.20
C LEU A 40 6.55 -7.11 -14.78
N ASN A 41 6.73 -8.42 -14.63
CA ASN A 41 5.63 -9.30 -14.22
C ASN A 41 5.30 -9.10 -12.75
N TYR A 42 6.32 -8.89 -11.91
CA TYR A 42 6.13 -8.59 -10.50
C TYR A 42 5.46 -7.23 -10.29
N LEU A 43 5.88 -6.18 -11.02
CA LEU A 43 5.20 -4.87 -11.02
C LEU A 43 3.72 -4.97 -11.38
N LYS A 44 3.38 -5.72 -12.45
CA LYS A 44 1.99 -5.97 -12.85
C LYS A 44 1.22 -6.73 -11.78
N SER A 45 1.87 -7.67 -11.09
CA SER A 45 1.28 -8.43 -9.99
C SER A 45 0.97 -7.54 -8.79
N CYS A 46 1.89 -6.66 -8.39
CA CYS A 46 1.67 -5.64 -7.35
C CYS A 46 0.52 -4.69 -7.73
N GLN A 47 0.47 -4.22 -8.98
CA GLN A 47 -0.59 -3.36 -9.49
C GLN A 47 -1.97 -4.05 -9.44
N ASN A 48 -2.04 -5.30 -9.89
CA ASN A 48 -3.27 -6.09 -9.82
C ASN A 48 -3.70 -6.35 -8.37
N TYR A 49 -2.76 -6.68 -7.49
CA TYR A 49 -3.02 -6.85 -6.07
C TYR A 49 -3.62 -5.57 -5.46
N LEU A 50 -3.00 -4.42 -5.70
CA LEU A 50 -3.48 -3.12 -5.23
C LEU A 50 -4.91 -2.84 -5.72
N LYS A 51 -5.18 -3.02 -7.02
CA LYS A 51 -6.50 -2.81 -7.61
C LYS A 51 -7.58 -3.72 -7.01
N ASN A 52 -7.25 -4.99 -6.78
CA ASN A 52 -8.18 -5.98 -6.21
C ASN A 52 -8.61 -5.63 -4.78
N HIS A 53 -7.75 -4.93 -4.02
CA HIS A 53 -8.03 -4.54 -2.63
C HIS A 53 -8.56 -3.10 -2.50
N LYS A 54 -8.83 -2.40 -3.61
CA LYS A 54 -9.32 -1.01 -3.62
C LYS A 54 -10.52 -0.81 -2.68
N THR A 55 -11.52 -1.68 -2.76
CA THR A 55 -12.76 -1.55 -1.98
C THR A 55 -12.48 -1.61 -0.48
N ASP A 56 -11.62 -2.53 -0.05
CA ASP A 56 -11.30 -2.73 1.36
C ASP A 56 -10.43 -1.58 1.90
N ILE A 57 -9.45 -1.14 1.12
CA ILE A 57 -8.64 0.05 1.40
C ILE A 57 -9.54 1.28 1.56
N PHE A 58 -10.48 1.49 0.65
CA PHE A 58 -11.37 2.66 0.64
C PHE A 58 -12.41 2.62 1.77
N ARG A 59 -12.74 1.43 2.28
CA ARG A 59 -13.54 1.25 3.50
C ARG A 59 -12.75 1.52 4.77
N GLY A 60 -11.42 1.66 4.68
CA GLY A 60 -10.54 1.74 5.85
C GLY A 60 -10.32 0.39 6.55
N SER A 61 -10.67 -0.71 5.88
CA SER A 61 -10.55 -2.06 6.43
C SER A 61 -9.11 -2.53 6.33
N ILE A 62 -8.28 -2.09 7.26
CA ILE A 62 -6.97 -2.68 7.51
C ILE A 62 -7.15 -3.96 8.35
N GLY A 63 -6.51 -5.08 8.03
CA GLY A 63 -6.42 -6.19 8.98
C GLY A 63 -5.17 -5.99 9.83
N PHE A 64 -5.26 -6.10 11.16
CA PHE A 64 -4.06 -6.27 11.98
C PHE A 64 -3.84 -7.77 12.19
N HIS A 65 -2.60 -8.24 12.03
CA HIS A 65 -2.24 -9.64 12.24
C HIS A 65 -2.56 -10.15 13.66
N GLU A 66 -2.85 -9.25 14.61
CA GLU A 66 -3.33 -9.58 15.94
C GLU A 66 -4.76 -9.02 16.13
N LYS A 67 -5.70 -9.92 16.40
CA LYS A 67 -7.13 -9.63 16.63
C LYS A 67 -7.33 -8.42 17.55
N LYS A 68 -7.86 -7.32 17.00
CA LYS A 68 -8.88 -6.48 17.65
C LYS A 68 -9.49 -5.53 16.64
N ASN A 69 -10.81 -5.47 16.67
CA ASN A 69 -11.68 -4.60 15.91
C ASN A 69 -11.06 -3.22 15.73
N ILE A 70 -10.88 -2.80 14.48
CA ILE A 70 -10.34 -1.49 14.17
C ILE A 70 -11.46 -0.50 14.32
N THR A 71 -11.34 0.29 15.38
CA THR A 71 -11.99 1.59 15.56
C THR A 71 -12.06 2.33 14.24
N ASP A 72 -13.25 2.83 13.89
CA ASP A 72 -13.47 3.85 12.87
C ASP A 72 -12.47 5.01 13.08
N PHE A 73 -11.33 4.92 12.40
CA PHE A 73 -10.41 6.05 12.26
C PHE A 73 -10.80 6.75 10.97
N ASP A 74 -11.83 7.60 10.99
CA ASP A 74 -12.22 8.40 9.81
C ASP A 74 -11.00 9.08 9.16
N GLY A 75 -10.01 9.48 9.96
CA GLY A 75 -8.76 10.07 9.47
C GLY A 75 -7.79 9.12 8.74
N ILE A 76 -7.85 7.80 8.95
CA ILE A 76 -6.97 6.85 8.23
C ILE A 76 -7.51 6.56 6.83
N LYS A 77 -8.83 6.64 6.65
CA LYS A 77 -9.51 6.33 5.38
C LYS A 77 -9.07 7.27 4.26
N ASP A 78 -9.01 8.57 4.54
CA ASP A 78 -8.59 9.55 3.53
C ASP A 78 -7.10 9.42 3.22
N LEU A 79 -6.27 9.14 4.22
CA LEU A 79 -4.86 8.83 4.00
C LEU A 79 -4.68 7.55 3.16
N LEU A 80 -5.45 6.49 3.42
CA LEU A 80 -5.41 5.25 2.64
C LEU A 80 -5.78 5.47 1.17
N LYS A 81 -6.75 6.36 0.88
CA LYS A 81 -7.10 6.75 -0.49
C LYS A 81 -5.96 7.53 -1.16
N GLU A 82 -5.35 8.48 -0.46
CA GLU A 82 -4.18 9.23 -0.94
C GLU A 82 -3.04 8.27 -1.30
N LEU A 83 -2.65 7.40 -0.35
CA LEU A 83 -1.57 6.44 -0.53
C LEU A 83 -1.88 5.42 -1.65
N TYR A 84 -3.13 4.98 -1.76
CA TYR A 84 -3.57 4.12 -2.87
C TYR A 84 -3.33 4.79 -4.22
N ALA A 85 -3.77 6.05 -4.37
CA ALA A 85 -3.64 6.78 -5.63
C ALA A 85 -2.17 6.99 -5.99
N THR A 86 -1.36 7.44 -5.03
CA THR A 86 0.08 7.62 -5.22
C THR A 86 0.77 6.32 -5.59
N LYS A 87 0.51 5.22 -4.87
CA LYS A 87 1.19 3.95 -5.12
C LYS A 87 0.78 3.33 -6.46
N LEU A 88 -0.49 3.51 -6.87
CA LEU A 88 -0.95 3.08 -8.18
C LEU A 88 -0.26 3.88 -9.30
N GLU A 89 -0.12 5.19 -9.15
CA GLU A 89 0.60 6.03 -10.11
C GLU A 89 2.08 5.63 -10.23
N GLU A 90 2.76 5.38 -9.11
CA GLU A 90 4.14 4.89 -9.10
C GLU A 90 4.29 3.57 -9.86
N LEU A 91 3.38 2.62 -9.65
CA LEU A 91 3.34 1.35 -10.37
C LEU A 91 3.06 1.56 -11.87
N ASP A 92 2.12 2.44 -12.22
CA ASP A 92 1.77 2.74 -13.61
C ASP A 92 2.96 3.34 -14.37
N LEU A 93 3.69 4.28 -13.76
CA LEU A 93 4.89 4.88 -14.34
C LEU A 93 5.98 3.84 -14.54
N ASN A 94 6.23 3.02 -13.52
CA ASN A 94 7.21 1.93 -13.59
C ASN A 94 6.87 0.91 -14.69
N ILE A 95 5.61 0.54 -14.85
CA ILE A 95 5.17 -0.38 -15.90
C ILE A 95 5.30 0.26 -17.28
N LYS A 96 4.86 1.51 -17.45
CA LYS A 96 4.92 2.23 -18.74
C LYS A 96 6.34 2.44 -19.24
N ASN A 97 7.29 2.72 -18.34
CA ASN A 97 8.69 2.93 -18.71
C ASN A 97 9.40 1.65 -19.20
N ARG A 98 8.76 0.48 -19.06
CA ARG A 98 9.31 -0.84 -19.40
C ARG A 98 8.50 -1.60 -20.46
N ALA A 99 7.37 -1.05 -20.88
CA ALA A 99 6.47 -1.66 -21.87
C ALA A 99 6.82 -1.17 -23.28
#